data_AF-A0A4R4PIC4-F1
#
_entry.id   AF-A0A4R4PIC4-F1
#
_cell.length_a   1.000
_cell.length_b   1.000
_cell.length_c   1.000
_cell.angle_alpha   90.00
_cell.angle_beta   90.00
_cell.angle_gamma   90.00
#
_symmetry.space_group_name_H-M   'P 1'
#
loop_
_entity.id
_entity.type
_entity.pdbx_description
1 polymer ?
#
loop_
_entity_poly.entity_id
_entity_poly.type
_entity_poly.pdbx_seq_one_letter_code
_entity_poly.pdbx_strand_id
1 'polypeptide(L)' 'THVRARLYRYRFTTRHERRTTHAWWHRTPLGDHLPPQPRP' A
#
# COMPACT_ATOMS: atom_id res chain seq x y z
N THR A 1 -0.59 15.67 19.27
CA THR A 1 -0.84 15.51 17.83
C THR A 1 -0.74 14.04 17.48
N HIS A 2 -1.77 13.44 16.89
CA HIS A 2 -1.77 12.02 16.52
C HIS A 2 -1.88 11.89 15.00
N VAL A 3 -1.12 10.97 14.40
CA VAL A 3 -1.16 10.67 12.96
C VAL A 3 -1.83 9.30 12.77
N ARG A 4 -2.77 9.22 11.83
CA ARG A 4 -3.31 7.94 11.36
C ARG A 4 -2.47 7.46 10.19
N ALA A 5 -1.85 6.29 10.32
CA ALA A 5 -1.14 5.66 9.23
C ALA A 5 -1.93 4.45 8.70
N ARG A 6 -1.83 4.19 7.39
CA ARG A 6 -2.38 3.02 6.70
C ARG A 6 -1.29 2.35 5.89
N LEU A 7 -1.18 1.04 6.00
CA LEU A 7 -0.19 0.26 5.26
C LEU A 7 -0.77 -0.21 3.93
N TYR A 8 -0.03 0.03 2.87
CA TYR A 8 -0.35 -0.44 1.53
C TYR A 8 0.82 -1.21 0.94
N ARG A 9 0.53 -2.33 0.29
CA ARG A 9 1.47 -3.03 -0.56
C ARG A 9 1.33 -2.54 -1.98
N TYR A 10 2.44 -2.19 -2.59
CA TYR A 10 2.51 -1.82 -4.00
C TYR A 10 3.12 -2.96 -4.81
N ARG A 11 2.56 -3.21 -5.99
CA ARG A 11 3.14 -4.08 -7.02
C ARG A 11 3.18 -3.31 -8.33
N PHE A 12 4.32 -3.31 -9.01
CA PHE A 12 4.41 -2.75 -10.35
C PHE A 12 3.52 -3.53 -11.33
N THR A 13 2.81 -2.78 -12.17
CA THR A 13 2.00 -3.36 -13.24
C THR A 13 2.88 -3.95 -14.33
N THR A 14 2.45 -5.04 -14.95
CA THR A 14 3.10 -5.57 -16.15
C THR A 14 2.83 -4.66 -17.37
N ARG A 15 3.57 -4.85 -18.48
CA ARG A 15 3.29 -4.11 -19.73
C ARG A 15 1.87 -4.32 -20.23
N HIS A 16 1.34 -5.55 -20.13
CA HIS A 16 -0.02 -5.85 -20.55
C HIS A 16 -1.04 -5.11 -19.69
N GLU A 17 -0.91 -5.21 -18.36
CA GLU A 17 -1.77 -4.50 -17.41
C GLU A 17 -1.74 -2.98 -17.64
N ARG A 18 -0.57 -2.40 -17.89
CA ARG A 18 -0.45 -0.96 -18.16
C ARG A 18 -1.17 -0.55 -19.45
N ARG A 19 -1.15 -1.37 -20.50
CA ARG A 19 -1.86 -1.07 -21.76
C ARG A 19 -3.38 -1.18 -21.61
N THR A 20 -3.86 -2.06 -20.74
CA THR A 20 -5.30 -2.26 -20.54
C THR A 20 -5.89 -1.29 -19.52
N THR A 21 -5.18 -1.05 -18.42
CA THR A 21 -5.72 -0.31 -17.24
C THR A 21 -5.11 1.07 -17.06
N HIS A 22 -4.00 1.38 -17.74
CA HIS A 22 -3.24 2.63 -17.61
C HIS A 22 -2.71 2.90 -16.20
N ALA A 23 -2.86 1.94 -15.28
CA ALA A 23 -2.23 1.97 -13.98
C ALA A 23 -0.74 1.63 -14.09
N TRP A 24 0.07 2.24 -13.23
CA TRP A 24 1.51 1.98 -13.11
C TRP A 24 1.87 1.03 -11.97
N TRP A 25 0.98 0.94 -10.98
CA TRP A 25 1.10 0.06 -9.84
C TRP A 25 -0.29 -0.31 -9.35
N HIS A 26 -0.38 -1.52 -8.78
CA HIS A 26 -1.51 -1.94 -7.98
C HIS A 26 -1.24 -1.62 -6.52
N ARG A 27 -2.25 -1.13 -5.81
CA ARG A 27 -2.20 -0.91 -4.36
C ARG A 27 -3.16 -1.86 -3.67
N THR A 28 -2.68 -2.56 -2.66
CA THR A 28 -3.51 -3.42 -1.80
C THR A 28 -3.42 -2.92 -0.36
N PRO A 29 -4.53 -2.57 0.30
CA PRO A 29 -4.52 -2.22 1.71
C PRO A 29 -4.12 -3.45 2.52
N LEU A 30 -3.08 -3.31 3.34
CA LEU A 30 -2.64 -4.37 4.26
C LEU A 30 -3.28 -4.23 5.66
N GLY A 31 -3.79 -3.05 5.99
CA GLY A 31 -4.44 -2.76 7.27
C GLY A 31 -4.16 -1.35 7.77
N ASP A 32 -4.90 -0.95 8.82
CA ASP A 32 -4.61 0.28 9.56
C ASP A 32 -3.39 0.07 10.46
N HIS A 33 -2.54 1.09 10.56
CA HIS A 33 -1.34 1.04 11.38
C HIS A 33 -1.75 1.05 12.86
N LEU A 34 -1.57 -0.09 13.53
CA LEU A 34 -1.79 -0.25 14.96
C LEU A 34 -0.77 0.60 15.75
N PRO A 35 -1.08 1.00 17.00
CA PRO A 35 -0.19 1.80 17.83
C PRO A 35 1.21 1.17 17.89
N PRO A 36 2.27 2.00 18.00
CA PRO A 36 3.64 1.52 18.02
C PRO A 36 3.79 0.50 19.15
N GLN A 37 4.05 -0.76 18.80
CA GLN A 37 4.39 -1.80 19.77
C GLN A 37 5.70 -1.36 20.43
N PRO A 38 5.73 -1.10 21.75
CA PRO A 38 6.98 -0.78 22.42
C PRO A 38 7.94 -1.96 22.25
N ARG A 39 9.19 -1.67 21.94
CA ARG A 39 10.25 -2.67 21.91
C ARG A 39 10.42 -3.20 23.35
N PRO A 40 10.46 -4.53 23.57
CA PRO A 40 10.67 -5.09 24.91
C PRO A 40 12.00 -4.68 25.52
#